data_AF-I0Q250-F1
#
_entry.id   AF-I0Q250-F1
#
_cell.length_a   1.000
_cell.length_b   1.000
_cell.length_c   1.000
_cell.angle_alpha   90.00
_cell.angle_beta   90.00
_cell.angle_gamma   90.00
#
_symmetry.space_group_name_H-M   'P 1'
#
loop_
_entity.id
_entity.type
_entity.pdbx_description
1 polymer ?
#
loop_
_entity_poly.entity_id
_entity_poly.type
_entity_poly.pdbx_seq_one_letter_code
_entity_poly.pdbx_strand_id
1 'polypeptide(L)'
;MLNIIKEYNKDFTTEMIKESFFVIDNNCLLFPLKDYVLGEKIVDSFDKIKKDVYIPYVTQIEYLENELNIINARNEKVEKAREIIKNIENSNKLLETSIKNIVNNNLFSDINKYKKVDDMKTMYNQISKFKEDYFERIDKYTEELKVINNKLIDEKNKLLKKVDWKISTTSVDEIKRVIEKFLDEVKLGSDYTDNTLSRYIERIDARYKLKISPGYEDIVEKSKETIFLGGKSVPRFYSDAIFWLDALDYIKCNPNVVKDKKYLIVISNEGKPDWVLEGNKTKINLDMYSECCRETGLIVKKIDIWTLLKATGVADGSSIETSRKNYDNEKYDFSLYGQNYVGITQQAKMMGIVFEKIISKIDGSDISIPCVLPFEDSLKEINTTFDRYIIVTDKLGKEFIVGTSLNFTQKLRYIFDLLDGRVEKSAGQLRFIDSEVQSDWEKICSQRKK
;
A
#
# COMPACT_ATOMS: atom_id res chain seq x y z
N MET A 1 7.57 43.33 -1.04
CA MET A 1 7.04 42.07 -0.50
C MET A 1 5.81 41.68 -1.32
N LEU A 2 5.97 40.86 -2.38
CA LEU A 2 4.85 40.06 -2.86
C LEU A 2 4.23 39.37 -1.64
N ASN A 3 2.91 39.27 -1.55
CA ASN A 3 2.27 38.65 -0.39
C ASN A 3 2.66 37.16 -0.36
N ILE A 4 3.76 36.83 0.31
CA ILE A 4 4.41 35.52 0.39
C ILE A 4 3.39 34.46 0.84
N ILE A 5 2.45 34.83 1.71
CA ILE A 5 1.35 33.96 2.16
C ILE A 5 0.37 33.66 1.03
N LYS A 6 0.09 34.64 0.16
CA LYS A 6 -0.76 34.43 -1.02
C LYS A 6 -0.09 33.50 -2.03
N GLU A 7 1.21 33.66 -2.26
CA GLU A 7 1.95 32.78 -3.18
C GLU A 7 2.11 31.36 -2.64
N TYR A 8 2.30 31.20 -1.33
CA TYR A 8 2.33 29.89 -0.66
C TYR A 8 1.06 29.08 -0.96
N ASN A 9 -0.11 29.72 -0.84
CA ASN A 9 -1.41 29.06 -1.01
C ASN A 9 -1.85 28.87 -2.47
N LYS A 10 -1.10 29.34 -3.46
CA LYS A 10 -1.44 29.10 -4.88
C LYS A 10 -1.13 27.66 -5.27
N ASP A 11 -2.07 27.01 -5.95
CA ASP A 11 -1.81 25.72 -6.57
C ASP A 11 -0.86 25.86 -7.76
N PHE A 12 -0.14 24.77 -8.06
CA PHE A 12 0.73 24.70 -9.22
C PHE A 12 -0.09 24.61 -10.51
N THR A 13 0.29 25.40 -11.52
CA THR A 13 -0.39 25.44 -12.82
C THR A 13 0.58 25.20 -13.97
N THR A 14 0.04 24.94 -15.17
CA THR A 14 0.84 24.74 -16.39
C THR A 14 1.71 25.95 -16.72
N GLU A 15 1.25 27.17 -16.47
CA GLU A 15 2.01 28.40 -16.72
C GLU A 15 3.24 28.50 -15.81
N MET A 16 3.15 27.97 -14.58
CA MET A 16 4.25 28.00 -13.62
C MET A 16 5.45 27.16 -14.08
N ILE A 17 5.28 26.19 -14.98
CA ILE A 17 6.38 25.33 -15.47
C ILE A 17 7.54 26.16 -16.01
N LYS A 18 7.26 27.22 -16.80
CA LYS A 18 8.31 28.04 -17.43
C LYS A 18 9.13 28.85 -16.43
N GLU A 19 8.49 29.25 -15.33
CA GLU A 19 9.09 30.02 -14.23
C GLU A 19 9.69 29.14 -13.13
N SER A 20 9.76 27.82 -13.35
CA SER A 20 10.17 26.85 -12.35
C SER A 20 11.56 26.29 -12.60
N PHE A 21 12.25 26.01 -11.49
CA PHE A 21 13.38 25.10 -11.40
C PHE A 21 12.93 23.87 -10.60
N PHE A 22 13.28 22.67 -11.06
CA PHE A 22 12.73 21.41 -10.57
C PHE A 22 13.80 20.59 -9.84
N VAL A 23 13.39 19.96 -8.75
CA VAL A 23 14.19 18.96 -8.04
C VAL A 23 13.32 17.72 -7.85
N ILE A 24 13.82 16.56 -8.27
CA ILE A 24 13.05 15.32 -8.28
C ILE A 24 13.52 14.44 -7.13
N ASP A 25 12.58 14.03 -6.28
CA ASP A 25 12.80 13.05 -5.22
C ASP A 25 12.92 11.64 -5.83
N ASN A 26 13.67 10.76 -5.16
CA ASN A 26 13.91 9.39 -5.58
C ASN A 26 12.62 8.59 -5.76
N ASN A 27 11.63 8.79 -4.88
CA ASN A 27 10.34 8.09 -4.99
C ASN A 27 9.60 8.38 -6.32
N CYS A 28 9.77 9.59 -6.86
CA CYS A 28 9.19 10.03 -8.12
C CYS A 28 10.06 9.65 -9.30
N LEU A 29 11.40 9.72 -9.17
CA LEU A 29 12.33 9.28 -10.21
C LEU A 29 12.18 7.78 -10.51
N LEU A 30 11.94 6.96 -9.49
CA LEU A 30 11.69 5.52 -9.61
C LEU A 30 10.23 5.17 -9.97
N PHE A 31 9.31 6.13 -9.88
CA PHE A 31 7.88 5.88 -10.10
C PHE A 31 7.53 5.35 -11.50
N PRO A 32 8.15 5.81 -12.61
CA PRO A 32 7.92 5.24 -13.93
C PRO A 32 8.21 3.72 -14.02
N LEU A 33 9.18 3.25 -13.23
CA LEU A 33 9.52 1.83 -13.18
C LEU A 33 8.49 1.04 -12.39
N LYS A 34 7.79 1.66 -11.42
CA LYS A 34 6.73 1.04 -10.60
C LYS A 34 5.39 0.99 -11.32
N ASP A 35 5.00 2.07 -12.01
CA ASP A 35 3.68 2.20 -12.61
C ASP A 35 3.60 1.48 -13.97
N TYR A 36 2.75 0.45 -14.03
CA TYR A 36 2.55 -0.40 -15.22
C TYR A 36 1.55 0.18 -16.22
N VAL A 37 1.01 1.39 -16.01
CA VAL A 37 0.03 2.04 -16.90
C VAL A 37 0.62 3.32 -17.49
N LEU A 38 1.18 4.17 -16.63
CA LEU A 38 1.63 5.52 -16.97
C LEU A 38 3.15 5.66 -17.04
N GLY A 39 3.92 4.58 -16.87
CA GLY A 39 5.38 4.62 -16.84
C GLY A 39 5.99 5.50 -17.95
N GLU A 40 5.62 5.26 -19.21
CA GLU A 40 6.07 6.09 -20.35
C GLU A 40 5.66 7.55 -20.22
N LYS A 41 4.40 7.81 -19.87
CA LYS A 41 3.86 9.17 -19.75
C LYS A 41 4.56 9.96 -18.67
N ILE A 42 4.99 9.29 -17.60
CA ILE A 42 5.76 9.94 -16.55
C ILE A 42 7.13 10.35 -17.10
N VAL A 43 7.81 9.49 -17.86
CA VAL A 43 9.09 9.87 -18.45
C VAL A 43 8.92 10.96 -19.53
N ASP A 44 7.84 10.93 -20.32
CA ASP A 44 7.47 12.02 -21.25
C ASP A 44 7.33 13.37 -20.50
N SER A 45 6.81 13.35 -19.27
CA SER A 45 6.68 14.56 -18.45
C SER A 45 8.04 15.08 -17.96
N PHE A 46 8.97 14.18 -17.64
CA PHE A 46 10.35 14.54 -17.29
C PHE A 46 11.07 15.20 -18.48
N ASP A 47 10.89 14.67 -19.68
CA ASP A 47 11.48 15.25 -20.90
C ASP A 47 11.03 16.70 -21.15
N LYS A 48 9.78 17.04 -20.81
CA LYS A 48 9.26 18.41 -20.95
C LYS A 48 9.89 19.43 -20.00
N ILE A 49 10.45 18.98 -18.86
CA ILE A 49 11.04 19.86 -17.85
C ILE A 49 12.57 19.76 -17.75
N LYS A 50 13.20 18.80 -18.44
CA LYS A 50 14.62 18.41 -18.28
C LYS A 50 15.64 19.56 -18.28
N LYS A 51 15.38 20.65 -19.00
CA LYS A 51 16.30 21.81 -19.07
C LYS A 51 16.47 22.54 -17.74
N ASP A 52 15.48 22.43 -16.85
CA ASP A 52 15.40 23.15 -15.59
C ASP A 52 15.38 22.19 -14.39
N VAL A 53 16.00 21.01 -14.52
CA VAL A 53 16.01 19.97 -13.47
C VAL A 53 17.39 19.84 -12.83
N TYR A 54 17.41 19.68 -11.51
CA TYR A 54 18.55 19.18 -10.73
C TYR A 54 18.19 17.89 -10.00
N ILE A 55 19.10 16.92 -10.06
CA ILE A 55 19.01 15.65 -9.32
C ILE A 55 20.10 15.62 -8.25
N PRO A 56 19.77 15.79 -6.96
CA PRO A 56 20.73 15.71 -5.85
C PRO A 56 21.53 14.41 -5.86
N TYR A 57 22.75 14.43 -5.33
CA TYR A 57 23.62 13.25 -5.38
C TYR A 57 23.05 12.10 -4.55
N VAL A 58 22.44 12.40 -3.40
CA VAL A 58 21.77 11.39 -2.58
C VAL A 58 20.67 10.67 -3.38
N THR A 59 19.85 11.40 -4.14
CA THR A 59 18.80 10.83 -5.00
C THR A 59 19.37 9.88 -6.05
N GLN A 60 20.52 10.21 -6.65
CA GLN A 60 21.18 9.33 -7.62
C GLN A 60 21.60 8.01 -6.99
N ILE A 61 22.21 8.06 -5.80
CA ILE A 61 22.61 6.85 -5.06
C ILE A 61 21.38 6.02 -4.68
N GLU A 62 20.33 6.66 -4.16
CA GLU A 62 19.11 5.95 -3.82
C GLU A 62 18.42 5.33 -5.04
N TYR A 63 18.48 5.98 -6.20
CA TYR A 63 17.98 5.42 -7.44
C TYR A 63 18.74 4.14 -7.79
N LEU A 64 20.08 4.20 -7.80
CA LEU A 64 20.94 3.05 -8.15
C LEU A 64 20.76 1.87 -7.19
N GLU A 65 20.61 2.13 -5.89
CA GLU A 65 20.37 1.08 -4.89
C GLU A 65 19.01 0.37 -5.05
N ASN A 66 17.99 1.11 -5.50
CA ASN A 66 16.61 0.63 -5.49
C ASN A 66 16.09 0.17 -6.86
N GLU A 67 16.71 0.62 -7.96
CA GLU A 67 16.23 0.40 -9.33
C GLU A 67 16.00 -1.09 -9.62
N LEU A 68 17.01 -1.94 -9.38
CA LEU A 68 16.93 -3.37 -9.69
C LEU A 68 15.82 -4.07 -8.89
N ASN A 69 15.69 -3.72 -7.60
CA ASN A 69 14.66 -4.28 -6.74
C ASN A 69 13.26 -3.93 -7.24
N ILE A 70 13.06 -2.69 -7.71
CA ILE A 70 11.78 -2.23 -8.25
C ILE A 70 11.45 -2.91 -9.57
N ILE A 71 12.42 -3.05 -10.46
CA ILE A 71 12.24 -3.77 -11.73
C ILE A 71 11.83 -5.22 -11.48
N ASN A 72 12.55 -5.91 -10.58
CA ASN A 72 12.24 -7.29 -10.22
C ASN A 72 10.84 -7.42 -9.60
N ALA A 73 10.49 -6.54 -8.66
CA ALA A 73 9.18 -6.53 -8.03
C ALA A 73 8.05 -6.27 -9.04
N ARG A 74 8.25 -5.36 -10.01
CA ARG A 74 7.30 -5.13 -11.09
C ARG A 74 7.13 -6.38 -11.95
N ASN A 75 8.22 -7.00 -12.38
CA ASN A 75 8.17 -8.20 -13.23
C ASN A 75 7.41 -9.34 -12.54
N GLU A 76 7.68 -9.56 -11.24
CA GLU A 76 6.96 -10.56 -10.45
C GLU A 76 5.45 -10.25 -10.35
N LYS A 77 5.09 -8.99 -10.06
CA LYS A 77 3.69 -8.54 -9.99
C LYS A 77 2.98 -8.70 -11.34
N VAL A 78 3.65 -8.42 -12.46
CA VAL A 78 3.13 -8.59 -13.83
C VAL A 78 2.89 -10.06 -14.15
N GLU A 79 3.84 -10.95 -13.83
CA GLU A 79 3.66 -12.39 -14.06
C GLU A 79 2.50 -12.97 -13.25
N LYS A 80 2.39 -12.59 -11.97
CA LYS A 80 1.24 -12.97 -11.13
C LYS A 80 -0.08 -12.47 -11.71
N ALA A 81 -0.12 -11.22 -12.19
CA ALA A 81 -1.32 -10.68 -12.83
C ALA A 81 -1.69 -11.46 -14.10
N ARG A 82 -0.70 -11.80 -14.95
CA ARG A 82 -0.90 -12.64 -16.14
C ARG A 82 -1.45 -14.01 -15.80
N GLU A 83 -0.94 -14.64 -14.74
CA GLU A 83 -1.46 -15.91 -14.25
C GLU A 83 -2.92 -15.80 -13.77
N ILE A 84 -3.25 -14.76 -13.01
CA ILE A 84 -4.62 -14.50 -12.56
C ILE A 84 -5.55 -14.31 -13.76
N ILE A 85 -5.17 -13.48 -14.73
CA ILE A 85 -5.95 -13.23 -15.95
C ILE A 85 -6.18 -14.54 -16.70
N LYS A 86 -5.12 -15.33 -16.91
CA LYS A 86 -5.19 -16.63 -17.56
C LYS A 86 -6.12 -17.60 -16.81
N ASN A 87 -6.10 -17.59 -15.47
CA ASN A 87 -6.98 -18.41 -14.66
C ASN A 87 -8.44 -17.97 -14.78
N ILE A 88 -8.72 -16.67 -14.81
CA ILE A 88 -10.07 -16.13 -15.04
C ILE A 88 -10.57 -16.55 -16.43
N GLU A 89 -9.75 -16.38 -17.46
CA GLU A 89 -10.09 -16.74 -18.85
C GLU A 89 -10.41 -18.23 -18.98
N ASN A 90 -9.55 -19.10 -18.44
CA ASN A 90 -9.66 -20.55 -18.61
C ASN A 90 -10.63 -21.25 -17.63
N SER A 91 -11.09 -20.56 -16.58
CA SER A 91 -11.97 -21.18 -15.58
C SER A 91 -13.35 -21.49 -16.16
N ASN A 92 -13.63 -22.79 -16.34
CA ASN A 92 -14.90 -23.32 -16.85
C ASN A 92 -15.69 -24.09 -15.77
N LYS A 93 -15.17 -24.15 -14.54
CA LYS A 93 -15.85 -24.79 -13.40
C LYS A 93 -15.92 -23.79 -12.26
N LEU A 94 -16.95 -22.95 -12.29
CA LEU A 94 -17.20 -21.89 -11.31
C LEU A 94 -17.95 -22.40 -10.08
N LEU A 95 -18.71 -23.49 -10.25
CA LEU A 95 -19.45 -24.15 -9.17
C LEU A 95 -18.95 -25.58 -8.95
N GLU A 96 -19.03 -26.03 -7.69
CA GLU A 96 -18.74 -27.43 -7.36
C GLU A 96 -19.93 -28.32 -7.74
N THR A 97 -19.79 -29.03 -8.86
CA THR A 97 -20.84 -29.91 -9.40
C THR A 97 -20.76 -31.33 -8.85
N SER A 98 -19.78 -31.67 -8.00
CA SER A 98 -19.59 -33.01 -7.43
C SER A 98 -20.48 -33.28 -6.20
N ILE A 99 -21.75 -32.85 -6.21
CA ILE A 99 -22.63 -32.92 -5.03
C ILE A 99 -22.67 -34.34 -4.44
N LYS A 100 -22.76 -35.35 -5.31
CA LYS A 100 -22.75 -36.77 -4.91
C LYS A 100 -21.55 -37.15 -4.06
N ASN A 101 -20.35 -36.73 -4.44
CA ASN A 101 -19.13 -37.06 -3.70
C ASN A 101 -19.14 -36.39 -2.32
N ILE A 102 -19.59 -35.13 -2.24
CA ILE A 102 -19.70 -34.40 -0.97
C ILE A 102 -20.68 -35.09 -0.03
N VAL A 103 -21.89 -35.38 -0.52
CA VAL A 103 -22.93 -36.07 0.26
C VAL A 103 -22.45 -37.45 0.69
N ASN A 104 -21.82 -38.20 -0.21
CA ASN A 104 -21.27 -39.53 0.10
C ASN A 104 -20.27 -39.46 1.25
N ASN A 105 -19.33 -38.52 1.19
CA ASN A 105 -18.28 -38.40 2.20
C ASN A 105 -18.85 -37.96 3.56
N ASN A 106 -19.86 -37.08 3.56
CA ASN A 106 -20.42 -36.52 4.78
C ASN A 106 -21.45 -37.44 5.47
N LEU A 107 -22.23 -38.22 4.71
CA LEU A 107 -23.37 -38.99 5.24
C LEU A 107 -23.20 -40.51 5.17
N PHE A 108 -22.42 -41.00 4.21
CA PHE A 108 -22.40 -42.43 3.86
C PHE A 108 -20.99 -43.04 3.81
N SER A 109 -19.97 -42.36 4.31
CA SER A 109 -18.58 -42.83 4.26
C SER A 109 -18.35 -44.05 5.17
N ASP A 110 -18.97 -44.06 6.34
CA ASP A 110 -18.76 -45.11 7.35
C ASP A 110 -19.56 -46.38 7.12
N ILE A 111 -20.65 -46.34 6.35
CA ILE A 111 -21.52 -47.50 6.18
C ILE A 111 -20.81 -48.72 5.57
N ASN A 112 -19.79 -48.48 4.73
CA ASN A 112 -19.04 -49.55 4.07
C ASN A 112 -18.33 -50.48 5.06
N LYS A 113 -18.03 -50.02 6.28
CA LYS A 113 -17.41 -50.83 7.35
C LYS A 113 -18.32 -51.97 7.80
N TYR A 114 -19.63 -51.82 7.67
CA TYR A 114 -20.64 -52.79 8.12
C TYR A 114 -21.08 -53.75 7.00
N LYS A 115 -20.55 -53.61 5.78
CA LYS A 115 -20.95 -54.43 4.61
C LYS A 115 -20.75 -55.94 4.80
N LYS A 116 -19.75 -56.34 5.59
CA LYS A 116 -19.36 -57.75 5.83
C LYS A 116 -19.77 -58.26 7.22
N VAL A 117 -20.49 -57.46 8.00
CA VAL A 117 -20.91 -57.78 9.36
C VAL A 117 -22.29 -58.42 9.28
N ASP A 118 -22.39 -59.73 9.58
CA ASP A 118 -23.54 -60.57 9.22
C ASP A 118 -24.85 -60.14 9.92
N ASP A 119 -24.79 -59.77 11.19
CA ASP A 119 -25.91 -59.26 11.98
C ASP A 119 -26.36 -57.84 11.54
N MET A 120 -25.48 -57.09 10.89
CA MET A 120 -25.78 -55.74 10.36
C MET A 120 -26.19 -55.74 8.88
N LYS A 121 -26.17 -56.89 8.21
CA LYS A 121 -26.37 -57.00 6.76
C LYS A 121 -27.72 -56.45 6.29
N THR A 122 -28.78 -56.69 7.06
CA THR A 122 -30.13 -56.15 6.77
C THR A 122 -30.17 -54.64 6.86
N MET A 123 -29.57 -54.05 7.90
CA MET A 123 -29.50 -52.59 8.09
C MET A 123 -28.62 -51.93 7.03
N TYR A 124 -27.49 -52.56 6.67
CA TYR A 124 -26.64 -52.13 5.56
C TYR A 124 -27.42 -52.05 4.25
N ASN A 125 -28.20 -53.07 3.92
CA ASN A 125 -29.02 -53.09 2.70
C ASN A 125 -30.08 -51.98 2.71
N GLN A 126 -30.73 -51.73 3.85
CA GLN A 126 -31.73 -50.66 3.98
C GLN A 126 -31.13 -49.28 3.74
N ILE A 127 -30.01 -48.96 4.39
CA ILE A 127 -29.36 -47.66 4.21
C ILE A 127 -28.74 -47.55 2.81
N SER A 128 -28.23 -48.66 2.25
CA SER A 128 -27.73 -48.67 0.87
C SER A 128 -28.84 -48.35 -0.14
N LYS A 129 -30.03 -48.92 0.06
CA LYS A 129 -31.21 -48.59 -0.76
C LYS A 129 -31.62 -47.12 -0.59
N PHE A 130 -31.69 -46.62 0.65
CA PHE A 130 -31.97 -45.20 0.91
C PHE A 130 -30.95 -44.29 0.22
N LYS A 131 -29.65 -44.65 0.26
CA LYS A 131 -28.58 -43.91 -0.40
C LYS A 131 -28.78 -43.86 -1.91
N GLU A 132 -29.15 -44.98 -2.53
CA GLU A 132 -29.46 -45.05 -3.97
C GLU A 132 -30.64 -44.12 -4.32
N ASP A 133 -31.77 -44.25 -3.62
CA ASP A 133 -32.96 -43.41 -3.81
C ASP A 133 -32.65 -41.91 -3.59
N TYR A 134 -31.80 -41.62 -2.60
CA TYR A 134 -31.36 -40.26 -2.31
C TYR A 134 -30.47 -39.70 -3.43
N PHE A 135 -29.53 -40.49 -3.94
CA PHE A 135 -28.62 -40.08 -5.01
C PHE A 135 -29.31 -39.89 -6.36
N GLU A 136 -30.39 -40.62 -6.63
CA GLU A 136 -31.25 -40.38 -7.79
C GLU A 136 -31.88 -38.97 -7.73
N ARG A 137 -32.30 -38.52 -6.54
CA ARG A 137 -32.79 -37.14 -6.35
C ARG A 137 -31.68 -36.10 -6.48
N ILE A 138 -30.47 -36.41 -6.01
CA ILE A 138 -29.30 -35.52 -6.10
C ILE A 138 -28.82 -35.36 -7.54
N ASP A 139 -29.00 -36.34 -8.42
CA ASP A 139 -28.67 -36.21 -9.84
C ASP A 139 -29.39 -35.03 -10.50
N LYS A 140 -30.68 -34.86 -10.19
CA LYS A 140 -31.45 -33.72 -10.70
C LYS A 140 -30.81 -32.38 -10.32
N TYR A 141 -30.45 -32.20 -9.05
CA TYR A 141 -29.79 -30.98 -8.59
C TYR A 141 -28.39 -30.81 -9.18
N THR A 142 -27.69 -31.92 -9.46
CA THR A 142 -26.38 -31.90 -10.13
C THR A 142 -26.50 -31.35 -11.55
N GLU A 143 -27.52 -31.76 -12.31
CA GLU A 143 -27.80 -31.20 -13.64
C GLU A 143 -28.23 -29.73 -13.59
N GLU A 144 -29.08 -29.35 -12.63
CA GLU A 144 -29.46 -27.96 -12.42
C GLU A 144 -28.23 -27.07 -12.12
N LEU A 145 -27.30 -27.52 -11.28
CA LEU A 145 -26.05 -26.79 -11.02
C LEU A 145 -25.17 -26.66 -12.26
N LYS A 146 -25.10 -27.69 -13.13
CA LYS A 146 -24.36 -27.60 -14.39
C LYS A 146 -24.93 -26.51 -15.30
N VAL A 147 -26.26 -26.43 -15.39
CA VAL A 147 -26.94 -25.37 -16.16
C VAL A 147 -26.62 -23.98 -15.60
N ILE A 148 -26.66 -23.81 -14.28
CA ILE A 148 -26.29 -22.54 -13.64
C ILE A 148 -24.82 -22.21 -13.90
N ASN A 149 -23.91 -23.18 -13.76
CA ASN A 149 -22.48 -23.01 -14.04
C ASN A 149 -22.25 -22.52 -15.48
N ASN A 150 -22.95 -23.10 -16.46
CA ASN A 150 -22.84 -22.66 -17.86
C ASN A 150 -23.33 -21.23 -18.07
N LYS A 151 -24.46 -20.84 -17.44
CA LYS A 151 -24.95 -19.45 -17.50
C LYS A 151 -23.94 -18.47 -16.89
N LEU A 152 -23.30 -18.84 -15.78
CA LEU A 152 -22.26 -18.02 -15.15
C LEU A 152 -21.03 -17.88 -16.04
N ILE A 153 -20.62 -18.95 -16.75
CA ILE A 153 -19.53 -18.89 -17.74
C ILE A 153 -19.87 -17.95 -18.89
N ASP A 154 -21.10 -17.99 -19.40
CA ASP A 154 -21.54 -17.10 -20.47
C ASP A 154 -21.48 -15.63 -20.04
N GLU A 155 -21.94 -15.31 -18.83
CA GLU A 155 -21.83 -13.95 -18.28
C GLU A 155 -20.37 -13.54 -18.05
N LYS A 156 -19.53 -14.43 -17.50
CA LYS A 156 -18.08 -14.22 -17.38
C LYS A 156 -17.47 -13.86 -18.74
N ASN A 157 -17.77 -14.64 -19.78
CA ASN A 157 -17.23 -14.45 -21.13
C ASN A 157 -17.73 -13.14 -21.77
N LYS A 158 -18.97 -12.71 -21.49
CA LYS A 158 -19.47 -11.40 -21.93
C LYS A 158 -18.72 -10.26 -21.26
N LEU A 159 -18.44 -10.37 -19.96
CA LEU A 159 -17.67 -9.36 -19.22
C LEU A 159 -16.21 -9.32 -19.66
N LEU A 160 -15.58 -10.48 -19.91
CA LEU A 160 -14.21 -10.56 -20.42
C LEU A 160 -14.00 -9.75 -21.70
N LYS A 161 -14.99 -9.73 -22.60
CA LYS A 161 -14.94 -8.93 -23.84
C LYS A 161 -14.98 -7.41 -23.62
N LYS A 162 -15.40 -6.97 -22.43
CA LYS A 162 -15.52 -5.54 -22.06
C LYS A 162 -14.33 -5.03 -21.26
N VAL A 163 -13.51 -5.92 -20.71
CA VAL A 163 -12.35 -5.55 -19.89
C VAL A 163 -11.13 -5.44 -20.79
N ASP A 164 -10.46 -4.29 -20.74
CA ASP A 164 -9.13 -4.15 -21.32
C ASP A 164 -8.09 -4.63 -20.29
N TRP A 165 -7.59 -5.85 -20.48
CA TRP A 165 -6.54 -6.43 -19.65
C TRP A 165 -5.14 -5.92 -19.99
N LYS A 166 -5.01 -4.89 -20.84
CA LYS A 166 -3.71 -4.33 -21.20
C LYS A 166 -2.93 -3.87 -19.96
N ILE A 167 -1.96 -4.68 -19.61
CA ILE A 167 -0.75 -4.25 -18.90
C ILE A 167 0.05 -3.41 -19.92
N SER A 168 0.75 -2.35 -19.49
CA SER A 168 1.58 -1.54 -20.41
C SER A 168 2.38 -2.46 -21.34
N THR A 169 2.28 -2.16 -22.64
CA THR A 169 3.00 -2.88 -23.69
C THR A 169 4.50 -2.62 -23.66
N THR A 170 4.90 -1.58 -22.95
CA THR A 170 6.28 -1.09 -22.89
C THR A 170 7.05 -1.87 -21.86
N SER A 171 8.21 -2.37 -22.27
CA SER A 171 9.09 -3.06 -21.36
C SER A 171 9.56 -2.12 -20.25
N VAL A 172 9.66 -2.63 -19.03
CA VAL A 172 10.31 -1.88 -17.93
C VAL A 172 11.75 -1.51 -18.28
N ASP A 173 12.43 -2.34 -19.08
CA ASP A 173 13.78 -2.06 -19.58
C ASP A 173 13.81 -0.88 -20.57
N GLU A 174 12.76 -0.73 -21.38
CA GLU A 174 12.64 0.41 -22.28
C GLU A 174 12.42 1.69 -21.47
N ILE A 175 11.53 1.67 -20.47
CA ILE A 175 11.31 2.80 -19.57
C ILE A 175 12.62 3.17 -18.86
N LYS A 176 13.36 2.19 -18.35
CA LYS A 176 14.68 2.38 -17.73
C LYS A 176 15.63 3.13 -18.67
N ARG A 177 15.76 2.69 -19.93
CA ARG A 177 16.65 3.37 -20.90
C ARG A 177 16.25 4.83 -21.15
N VAL A 178 14.96 5.14 -21.13
CA VAL A 178 14.52 6.54 -21.26
C VAL A 178 14.86 7.35 -20.00
N ILE A 179 14.78 6.76 -18.81
CA ILE A 179 15.24 7.41 -17.56
C ILE A 179 16.75 7.64 -17.60
N GLU A 180 17.54 6.64 -17.99
CA GLU A 180 19.01 6.77 -18.11
C GLU A 180 19.38 7.90 -19.08
N LYS A 181 18.73 7.95 -20.25
CA LYS A 181 18.91 9.06 -21.19
C LYS A 181 18.50 10.41 -20.61
N PHE A 182 17.42 10.46 -19.83
CA PHE A 182 17.03 11.68 -19.12
C PHE A 182 18.11 12.10 -18.11
N LEU A 183 18.68 11.16 -17.35
CA LEU A 183 19.75 11.42 -16.38
C LEU A 183 21.03 11.93 -17.06
N ASP A 184 21.35 11.44 -18.27
CA ASP A 184 22.47 11.94 -19.08
C ASP A 184 22.31 13.40 -19.55
N GLU A 185 21.06 13.88 -19.64
CA GLU A 185 20.73 15.20 -20.19
C GLU A 185 20.45 16.27 -19.12
N VAL A 186 20.22 15.88 -17.86
CA VAL A 186 19.92 16.81 -16.75
C VAL A 186 21.14 17.15 -15.91
N LYS A 187 21.00 18.16 -15.04
CA LYS A 187 22.05 18.48 -14.08
C LYS A 187 22.04 17.49 -12.92
N LEU A 188 23.15 16.77 -12.77
CA LEU A 188 23.39 15.88 -11.64
C LEU A 188 24.22 16.57 -10.55
N GLY A 189 23.86 16.32 -9.30
CA GLY A 189 24.67 16.62 -8.13
C GLY A 189 25.96 15.80 -8.12
N SER A 190 27.03 16.41 -7.61
CA SER A 190 28.34 15.74 -7.48
C SER A 190 28.44 15.02 -6.14
N ASP A 191 29.32 14.02 -6.08
CA ASP A 191 29.63 13.34 -4.83
C ASP A 191 30.09 14.34 -3.76
N TYR A 192 29.77 14.05 -2.50
CA TYR A 192 30.03 14.98 -1.41
C TYR A 192 31.47 14.89 -0.96
N THR A 193 32.11 16.05 -0.81
CA THR A 193 33.37 16.10 -0.08
C THR A 193 33.12 15.89 1.41
N ASP A 194 34.14 15.40 2.12
CA ASP A 194 34.14 15.26 3.58
C ASP A 194 33.61 16.52 4.29
N ASN A 195 34.07 17.70 3.86
CA ASN A 195 33.66 18.97 4.42
C ASN A 195 32.17 19.28 4.18
N THR A 196 31.66 19.00 2.97
CA THR A 196 30.26 19.22 2.62
C THR A 196 29.35 18.31 3.44
N LEU A 197 29.69 17.02 3.50
CA LEU A 197 28.90 16.03 4.21
C LEU A 197 28.90 16.27 5.73
N SER A 198 30.06 16.60 6.32
CA SER A 198 30.14 16.97 7.74
C SER A 198 29.29 18.20 8.07
N ARG A 199 29.30 19.23 7.21
CA ARG A 199 28.44 20.41 7.37
C ARG A 199 26.95 20.05 7.31
N TYR A 200 26.56 19.16 6.41
CA TYR A 200 25.18 18.69 6.35
C TYR A 200 24.80 17.93 7.61
N ILE A 201 25.62 16.97 8.07
CA ILE A 201 25.34 16.19 9.27
C ILE A 201 25.15 17.09 10.49
N GLU A 202 26.05 18.04 10.74
CA GLU A 202 25.92 18.98 11.87
C GLU A 202 24.61 19.77 11.82
N ARG A 203 24.25 20.24 10.62
CA ARG A 203 23.00 20.98 10.40
C ARG A 203 21.79 20.08 10.60
N ILE A 204 21.83 18.84 10.14
CA ILE A 204 20.74 17.86 10.28
C ILE A 204 20.52 17.50 11.75
N ASP A 205 21.59 17.27 12.51
CA ASP A 205 21.50 16.98 13.95
C ASP A 205 20.82 18.12 14.72
N ALA A 206 21.15 19.37 14.39
CA ALA A 206 20.49 20.54 14.97
C ALA A 206 19.01 20.62 14.57
N ARG A 207 18.69 20.34 13.30
CA ARG A 207 17.31 20.32 12.80
C ARG A 207 16.45 19.28 13.51
N TYR A 208 16.93 18.06 13.61
CA TYR A 208 16.15 16.94 14.14
C TYR A 208 15.88 17.08 15.65
N LYS A 209 16.83 17.65 16.41
CA LYS A 209 16.59 18.03 17.82
C LYS A 209 15.42 19.00 17.97
N LEU A 210 15.20 19.86 16.97
CA LEU A 210 14.13 20.86 16.94
C LEU A 210 12.92 20.43 16.12
N LYS A 211 12.90 19.19 15.59
CA LYS A 211 11.88 18.69 14.66
C LYS A 211 11.64 19.61 13.46
N ILE A 212 12.73 20.12 12.88
CA ILE A 212 12.70 20.89 11.65
C ILE A 212 12.77 19.92 10.46
N SER A 213 11.83 20.07 9.55
CA SER A 213 11.63 19.29 8.31
C SER A 213 12.81 19.37 7.34
N PRO A 214 12.92 18.49 6.33
CA PRO A 214 12.29 17.18 6.23
C PRO A 214 13.16 16.09 6.88
N GLY A 215 12.60 14.91 7.11
CA GLY A 215 13.31 13.66 7.43
C GLY A 215 13.34 13.25 8.91
N TYR A 216 12.82 14.07 9.83
CA TYR A 216 12.86 13.73 11.26
C TYR A 216 11.86 12.61 11.64
N GLU A 217 10.83 12.36 10.81
CA GLU A 217 9.89 11.25 11.02
C GLU A 217 10.55 9.88 10.73
N ASP A 218 11.65 9.85 9.97
CA ASP A 218 12.33 8.61 9.56
C ASP A 218 13.27 8.03 10.62
N ILE A 219 13.54 8.78 11.70
CA ILE A 219 14.56 8.41 12.70
C ILE A 219 14.28 7.02 13.28
N VAL A 220 13.03 6.74 13.62
CA VAL A 220 12.65 5.45 14.25
C VAL A 220 12.72 4.32 13.22
N GLU A 221 12.10 4.52 12.07
CA GLU A 221 11.95 3.52 11.01
C GLU A 221 13.31 3.08 10.44
N LYS A 222 14.20 4.04 10.16
CA LYS A 222 15.48 3.81 9.46
C LYS A 222 16.69 3.87 10.38
N SER A 223 16.49 3.80 11.71
CA SER A 223 17.56 3.95 12.73
C SER A 223 18.77 3.03 12.55
N LYS A 224 18.62 1.88 11.89
CA LYS A 224 19.67 0.87 11.68
C LYS A 224 20.20 0.83 10.25
N GLU A 225 19.63 1.62 9.36
CA GLU A 225 19.98 1.65 7.95
C GLU A 225 21.02 2.73 7.70
N THR A 226 21.88 2.49 6.72
CA THR A 226 22.92 3.43 6.30
C THR A 226 22.93 3.57 4.78
N ILE A 227 23.45 4.70 4.32
CA ILE A 227 23.70 4.98 2.91
C ILE A 227 25.15 5.44 2.74
N PHE A 228 25.77 5.06 1.63
CA PHE A 228 27.16 5.42 1.34
C PHE A 228 27.21 6.68 0.48
N LEU A 229 27.75 7.77 1.03
CA LEU A 229 27.82 9.08 0.40
C LEU A 229 29.19 9.70 0.67
N GLY A 230 29.87 10.28 -0.33
CA GLY A 230 31.14 10.98 -0.13
C GLY A 230 32.25 10.11 0.47
N GLY A 231 32.27 8.81 0.16
CA GLY A 231 33.22 7.87 0.76
C GLY A 231 32.90 7.46 2.22
N LYS A 232 31.74 7.84 2.77
CA LYS A 232 31.35 7.59 4.16
C LYS A 232 29.99 6.90 4.26
N SER A 233 29.85 6.04 5.26
CA SER A 233 28.55 5.51 5.66
C SER A 233 27.86 6.51 6.58
N VAL A 234 26.66 6.95 6.21
CA VAL A 234 25.84 7.87 7.02
C VAL A 234 24.48 7.24 7.31
N PRO A 235 23.80 7.62 8.41
CA PRO A 235 22.48 7.08 8.73
C PRO A 235 21.46 7.39 7.63
N ARG A 236 20.66 6.39 7.22
CA ARG A 236 19.71 6.51 6.10
C ARG A 236 18.61 7.54 6.37
N PHE A 237 18.22 7.72 7.63
CA PHE A 237 17.25 8.75 8.04
C PHE A 237 17.73 10.20 7.84
N TYR A 238 18.98 10.43 7.39
CA TYR A 238 19.44 11.74 6.95
C TYR A 238 19.13 12.04 5.47
N SER A 239 18.70 11.06 4.68
CA SER A 239 18.61 11.19 3.22
C SER A 239 17.70 12.34 2.77
N ASP A 240 16.51 12.48 3.36
CA ASP A 240 15.56 13.56 3.04
C ASP A 240 16.14 14.95 3.33
N ALA A 241 16.82 15.09 4.49
CA ALA A 241 17.44 16.35 4.85
C ALA A 241 18.67 16.66 3.98
N ILE A 242 19.47 15.65 3.63
CA ILE A 242 20.58 15.81 2.68
C ILE A 242 20.06 16.22 1.31
N PHE A 243 18.98 15.59 0.82
CA PHE A 243 18.32 15.93 -0.44
C PHE A 243 17.94 17.42 -0.48
N TRP A 244 17.29 17.88 0.59
CA TRP A 244 16.87 19.27 0.72
C TRP A 244 18.06 20.24 0.78
N LEU A 245 19.06 19.94 1.60
CA LEU A 245 20.24 20.80 1.77
C LEU A 245 21.10 20.87 0.50
N ASP A 246 21.29 19.75 -0.20
CA ASP A 246 21.98 19.67 -1.49
C ASP A 246 21.28 20.56 -2.54
N ALA A 247 19.96 20.45 -2.67
CA ALA A 247 19.19 21.29 -3.58
C ALA A 247 19.36 22.79 -3.30
N LEU A 248 19.26 23.22 -2.03
CA LEU A 248 19.42 24.63 -1.66
C LEU A 248 20.85 25.13 -1.92
N ASP A 249 21.86 24.36 -1.52
CA ASP A 249 23.26 24.74 -1.72
C ASP A 249 23.65 24.76 -3.20
N TYR A 250 23.11 23.86 -4.02
CA TYR A 250 23.28 23.91 -5.48
C TYR A 250 22.79 25.24 -6.05
N ILE A 251 21.57 25.66 -5.69
CA ILE A 251 20.97 26.92 -6.18
C ILE A 251 21.79 28.12 -5.72
N LYS A 252 22.20 28.16 -4.45
CA LYS A 252 23.01 29.26 -3.88
C LYS A 252 24.38 29.39 -4.54
N CYS A 253 25.03 28.26 -4.81
CA CYS A 253 26.33 28.24 -5.46
C CYS A 253 26.24 28.52 -6.97
N ASN A 254 25.05 28.39 -7.57
CA ASN A 254 24.84 28.55 -9.01
C ASN A 254 23.65 29.49 -9.31
N PRO A 255 23.66 30.76 -8.85
CA PRO A 255 22.49 31.64 -8.93
C PRO A 255 21.99 31.89 -10.37
N ASN A 256 22.86 31.74 -11.37
CA ASN A 256 22.49 31.88 -12.78
C ASN A 256 21.46 30.84 -13.25
N VAL A 257 21.41 29.65 -12.64
CA VAL A 257 20.46 28.59 -13.05
C VAL A 257 19.01 28.92 -12.71
N VAL A 258 18.80 29.88 -11.80
CA VAL A 258 17.48 30.31 -11.34
C VAL A 258 17.20 31.79 -11.62
N LYS A 259 18.05 32.46 -12.41
CA LYS A 259 17.98 33.91 -12.62
C LYS A 259 16.62 34.40 -13.12
N ASP A 260 16.01 33.64 -14.03
CA ASP A 260 14.71 33.94 -14.63
C ASP A 260 13.59 33.04 -14.05
N LYS A 261 13.86 32.41 -12.89
CA LYS A 261 12.96 31.49 -12.21
C LYS A 261 12.37 32.17 -10.98
N LYS A 262 11.11 31.88 -10.73
CA LYS A 262 10.35 32.34 -9.57
C LYS A 262 10.12 31.22 -8.56
N TYR A 263 10.01 29.99 -9.05
CA TYR A 263 9.60 28.84 -8.26
C TYR A 263 10.70 27.78 -8.17
N LEU A 264 10.81 27.16 -7.00
CA LEU A 264 11.46 25.87 -6.81
C LEU A 264 10.37 24.81 -6.69
N ILE A 265 10.35 23.82 -7.56
CA ILE A 265 9.33 22.77 -7.56
C ILE A 265 9.98 21.46 -7.14
N VAL A 266 9.59 20.98 -5.96
CA VAL A 266 9.96 19.66 -5.47
C VAL A 266 8.94 18.65 -5.96
N ILE A 267 9.38 17.70 -6.79
CA ILE A 267 8.53 16.61 -7.30
C ILE A 267 8.71 15.42 -6.37
N SER A 268 7.70 15.15 -5.54
CA SER A 268 7.74 14.08 -4.54
C SER A 268 6.32 13.60 -4.25
N ASN A 269 6.14 12.29 -4.10
CA ASN A 269 4.86 11.71 -3.68
C ASN A 269 4.73 11.58 -2.13
N GLU A 270 5.69 12.13 -1.36
CA GLU A 270 5.70 12.04 0.10
C GLU A 270 4.49 12.77 0.73
N GLY A 271 3.92 12.18 1.79
CA GLY A 271 2.78 12.69 2.54
C GLY A 271 3.02 12.77 4.05
N LYS A 272 4.23 12.45 4.53
CA LYS A 272 4.58 12.52 5.96
C LYS A 272 4.46 13.95 6.52
N PRO A 273 4.14 14.10 7.82
CA PRO A 273 3.93 15.41 8.46
C PRO A 273 5.14 16.36 8.40
N ASP A 274 6.35 15.83 8.31
CA ASP A 274 7.59 16.59 8.16
C ASP A 274 7.87 17.02 6.72
N TRP A 275 7.08 16.58 5.74
CA TRP A 275 7.16 17.06 4.37
C TRP A 275 6.01 18.00 4.02
N VAL A 276 4.83 17.79 4.60
CA VAL A 276 3.61 18.47 4.18
C VAL A 276 2.76 19.03 5.31
N LEU A 277 2.08 20.15 5.01
CA LEU A 277 1.18 20.81 5.95
C LEU A 277 -0.16 20.06 6.03
N GLU A 278 -0.54 19.63 7.24
CA GLU A 278 -1.85 19.03 7.55
C GLU A 278 -2.23 17.84 6.65
N GLY A 279 -1.24 17.06 6.21
CA GLY A 279 -1.45 15.90 5.34
C GLY A 279 -1.79 16.23 3.89
N ASN A 280 -1.80 17.51 3.49
CA ASN A 280 -2.00 17.89 2.09
C ASN A 280 -0.72 17.63 1.30
N LYS A 281 -0.69 16.53 0.53
CA LYS A 281 0.47 16.06 -0.25
C LYS A 281 1.10 17.10 -1.21
N THR A 282 0.39 18.19 -1.53
CA THR A 282 0.89 19.26 -2.43
C THR A 282 1.31 20.54 -1.70
N LYS A 283 1.08 20.64 -0.38
CA LYS A 283 1.50 21.78 0.43
C LYS A 283 2.73 21.44 1.24
N ILE A 284 3.89 21.91 0.78
CA ILE A 284 5.16 21.77 1.48
C ILE A 284 5.10 22.41 2.87
N ASN A 285 5.79 21.83 3.86
CA ASN A 285 5.80 22.37 5.22
C ASN A 285 6.34 23.81 5.29
N LEU A 286 5.87 24.60 6.26
CA LEU A 286 6.10 26.03 6.37
C LEU A 286 7.55 26.39 6.70
N ASP A 287 8.26 25.53 7.42
CA ASP A 287 9.67 25.71 7.73
C ASP A 287 10.56 25.54 6.49
N MET A 288 10.32 24.50 5.69
CA MET A 288 10.96 24.33 4.37
C MET A 288 10.62 25.50 3.44
N TYR A 289 9.35 25.93 3.43
CA TYR A 289 8.93 27.08 2.65
C TYR A 289 9.71 28.36 3.01
N SER A 290 9.76 28.66 4.30
CA SER A 290 10.44 29.85 4.83
C SER A 290 11.95 29.78 4.61
N GLU A 291 12.55 28.60 4.77
CA GLU A 291 13.98 28.39 4.55
C GLU A 291 14.36 28.58 3.09
N CYS A 292 13.63 27.99 2.14
CA CYS A 292 13.91 28.16 0.73
C CYS A 292 13.81 29.64 0.31
N CYS A 293 12.76 30.33 0.75
CA CYS A 293 12.59 31.75 0.45
C CYS A 293 13.75 32.59 1.00
N ARG A 294 14.22 32.27 2.21
CA ARG A 294 15.35 32.98 2.85
C ARG A 294 16.67 32.71 2.16
N GLU A 295 16.92 31.47 1.75
CA GLU A 295 18.22 31.04 1.23
C GLU A 295 18.40 31.26 -0.27
N THR A 296 17.32 31.22 -1.03
CA THR A 296 17.37 31.26 -2.50
C THR A 296 16.58 32.41 -3.11
N GLY A 297 15.65 33.01 -2.35
CA GLY A 297 14.68 33.98 -2.88
C GLY A 297 13.54 33.37 -3.70
N LEU A 298 13.54 32.05 -3.93
CA LEU A 298 12.52 31.35 -4.68
C LEU A 298 11.31 30.98 -3.81
N ILE A 299 10.18 30.79 -4.48
CA ILE A 299 8.94 30.30 -3.86
C ILE A 299 8.89 28.79 -4.06
N VAL A 300 9.12 28.02 -3.00
CA VAL A 300 9.05 26.56 -3.10
C VAL A 300 7.62 26.05 -3.13
N LYS A 301 7.37 25.05 -3.97
CA LYS A 301 6.14 24.25 -4.00
C LYS A 301 6.50 22.78 -4.08
N LYS A 302 5.61 21.93 -3.58
CA LYS A 302 5.69 20.48 -3.74
C LYS A 302 4.58 20.02 -4.67
N ILE A 303 4.90 19.18 -5.63
CA ILE A 303 3.89 18.54 -6.50
C ILE A 303 4.10 17.03 -6.51
N ASP A 304 3.01 16.30 -6.63
CA ASP A 304 3.05 14.85 -6.87
C ASP A 304 3.19 14.57 -8.39
N ILE A 305 3.48 13.31 -8.74
CA ILE A 305 3.70 12.91 -10.13
C ILE A 305 2.46 13.14 -11.01
N TRP A 306 1.26 13.00 -10.45
CA TRP A 306 0.00 13.21 -11.17
C TRP A 306 -0.25 14.68 -11.48
N THR A 307 0.16 15.57 -10.58
CA THR A 307 0.12 17.02 -10.79
C THR A 307 1.08 17.41 -11.91
N LEU A 308 2.27 16.80 -11.97
CA LEU A 308 3.21 17.00 -13.09
C LEU A 308 2.62 16.51 -14.42
N LEU A 309 2.06 15.29 -14.45
CA LEU A 309 1.41 14.71 -15.64
C LEU A 309 0.29 15.61 -16.17
N LYS A 310 -0.55 16.11 -15.25
CA LYS A 310 -1.64 17.04 -15.59
C LYS A 310 -1.11 18.36 -16.12
N ALA A 311 -0.12 18.95 -15.46
CA ALA A 311 0.44 20.25 -15.84
C ALA A 311 1.17 20.19 -17.20
N THR A 312 1.83 19.07 -17.48
CA THR A 312 2.55 18.83 -18.73
C THR A 312 1.65 18.37 -19.88
N GLY A 313 0.42 17.91 -19.60
CA GLY A 313 -0.56 17.50 -20.61
C GLY A 313 -0.13 16.28 -21.42
N VAL A 314 0.64 15.36 -20.82
CA VAL A 314 1.13 14.12 -21.49
C VAL A 314 0.18 12.94 -21.34
N ALA A 315 -0.72 12.99 -20.36
CA ALA A 315 -1.72 11.95 -20.10
C ALA A 315 -3.12 12.57 -19.93
N ASP A 316 -4.15 11.80 -20.25
CA ASP A 316 -5.54 12.22 -20.05
C ASP A 316 -5.96 12.13 -18.57
N GLY A 317 -7.01 12.86 -18.19
CA GLY A 317 -7.46 12.92 -16.80
C GLY A 317 -7.89 11.56 -16.23
N SER A 318 -8.46 10.67 -17.04
CA SER A 318 -9.00 9.40 -16.56
C SER A 318 -7.91 8.38 -16.22
N SER A 319 -6.83 8.35 -17.00
CA SER A 319 -5.68 7.50 -16.72
C SER A 319 -4.88 8.01 -15.52
N ILE A 320 -4.73 9.32 -15.37
CA ILE A 320 -4.14 9.96 -14.19
C ILE A 320 -4.92 9.62 -12.92
N GLU A 321 -6.25 9.76 -12.93
CA GLU A 321 -7.10 9.42 -11.77
C GLU A 321 -7.01 7.94 -11.39
N THR A 322 -6.91 7.06 -12.37
CA THR A 322 -6.77 5.62 -12.14
C THR A 322 -5.45 5.30 -11.45
N SER A 323 -4.33 5.80 -11.98
CA SER A 323 -3.01 5.63 -11.35
C SER A 323 -2.97 6.24 -9.95
N ARG A 324 -3.54 7.44 -9.76
CA ARG A 324 -3.60 8.11 -8.45
C ARG A 324 -4.38 7.29 -7.42
N LYS A 325 -5.56 6.78 -7.80
CA LYS A 325 -6.35 5.90 -6.94
C LYS A 325 -5.59 4.63 -6.57
N ASN A 326 -4.81 4.07 -7.48
CA ASN A 326 -4.00 2.88 -7.18
C ASN A 326 -2.87 3.17 -6.19
N TYR A 327 -2.30 4.38 -6.23
CA TYR A 327 -1.28 4.81 -5.26
C TYR A 327 -1.86 5.16 -3.89
N ASP A 328 -3.00 5.85 -3.86
CA ASP A 328 -3.61 6.35 -2.63
C ASP A 328 -4.46 5.30 -1.90
N ASN A 329 -4.95 4.26 -2.59
CA ASN A 329 -5.81 3.24 -1.96
C ASN A 329 -4.99 2.12 -1.33
N GLU A 330 -4.65 2.29 -0.06
CA GLU A 330 -4.46 1.14 0.82
C GLU A 330 -5.79 0.39 0.92
N LYS A 331 -5.86 -0.82 0.35
CA LYS A 331 -7.02 -1.69 0.49
C LYS A 331 -6.79 -2.67 1.63
N TYR A 332 -7.69 -2.61 2.60
CA TYR A 332 -7.73 -3.53 3.72
C TYR A 332 -8.84 -4.56 3.52
N ASP A 333 -9.03 -5.02 2.29
CA ASP A 333 -10.00 -6.06 1.98
C ASP A 333 -9.47 -7.40 2.51
N PHE A 334 -10.33 -8.20 3.12
CA PHE A 334 -9.93 -9.46 3.76
C PHE A 334 -11.04 -10.51 3.72
N SER A 335 -10.65 -11.76 3.94
CA SER A 335 -11.55 -12.86 4.26
C SER A 335 -11.37 -13.27 5.71
N LEU A 336 -12.46 -13.48 6.44
CA LEU A 336 -12.47 -13.97 7.82
C LEU A 336 -13.56 -15.01 7.98
N TYR A 337 -13.21 -16.18 8.52
CA TYR A 337 -14.13 -17.34 8.63
C TYR A 337 -14.78 -17.74 7.29
N GLY A 338 -14.06 -17.57 6.17
CA GLY A 338 -14.57 -17.87 4.83
C GLY A 338 -15.50 -16.82 4.23
N GLN A 339 -15.78 -15.72 4.93
CA GLN A 339 -16.56 -14.58 4.43
C GLN A 339 -15.63 -13.47 3.93
N ASN A 340 -15.91 -12.92 2.76
CA ASN A 340 -15.14 -11.80 2.17
C ASN A 340 -15.71 -10.43 2.57
N TYR A 341 -14.81 -9.50 2.87
CA TYR A 341 -15.07 -8.11 3.19
C TYR A 341 -14.28 -7.24 2.21
N VAL A 342 -15.00 -6.49 1.36
CA VAL A 342 -14.43 -5.72 0.25
C VAL A 342 -14.83 -4.24 0.31
N GLY A 343 -14.00 -3.35 -0.23
CA GLY A 343 -14.21 -1.91 -0.20
C GLY A 343 -13.79 -1.24 1.12
N ILE A 344 -12.84 -1.84 1.86
CA ILE A 344 -12.34 -1.32 3.13
C ILE A 344 -11.11 -0.47 2.87
N THR A 345 -11.26 0.85 2.98
CA THR A 345 -10.21 1.84 2.68
C THR A 345 -9.58 2.45 3.93
N GLN A 346 -9.93 1.95 5.12
CA GLN A 346 -9.41 2.47 6.39
C GLN A 346 -9.05 1.32 7.34
N GLN A 347 -7.83 1.36 7.89
CA GLN A 347 -7.34 0.38 8.85
C GLN A 347 -8.24 0.22 10.08
N ALA A 348 -8.75 1.34 10.61
CA ALA A 348 -9.64 1.34 11.77
C ALA A 348 -10.96 0.61 11.49
N LYS A 349 -11.50 0.78 10.27
CA LYS A 349 -12.72 0.08 9.83
C LYS A 349 -12.46 -1.42 9.66
N MET A 350 -11.32 -1.80 9.08
CA MET A 350 -10.90 -3.21 9.00
C MET A 350 -10.83 -3.84 10.39
N MET A 351 -10.08 -3.23 11.31
CA MET A 351 -9.94 -3.72 12.67
C MET A 351 -11.31 -3.84 13.36
N GLY A 352 -12.17 -2.84 13.18
CA GLY A 352 -13.49 -2.85 13.77
C GLY A 352 -14.35 -4.04 13.35
N ILE A 353 -14.41 -4.31 12.03
CA ILE A 353 -15.14 -5.45 11.48
C ILE A 353 -14.56 -6.77 12.01
N VAL A 354 -13.23 -6.90 12.04
CA VAL A 354 -12.56 -8.11 12.54
C VAL A 354 -12.90 -8.36 14.01
N PHE A 355 -12.76 -7.35 14.86
CA PHE A 355 -13.04 -7.45 16.29
C PHE A 355 -14.50 -7.77 16.56
N GLU A 356 -15.43 -7.05 15.93
CA GLU A 356 -16.86 -7.31 16.06
C GLU A 356 -17.18 -8.78 15.73
N LYS A 357 -16.67 -9.30 14.61
CA LYS A 357 -16.95 -10.67 14.16
C LYS A 357 -16.37 -11.76 15.04
N ILE A 358 -15.25 -11.49 15.71
CA ILE A 358 -14.63 -12.46 16.61
C ILE A 358 -15.30 -12.39 17.99
N ILE A 359 -15.47 -11.19 18.54
CA ILE A 359 -16.02 -10.96 19.88
C ILE A 359 -17.46 -11.43 19.95
N SER A 360 -18.27 -11.19 18.91
CA SER A 360 -19.68 -11.65 18.87
C SER A 360 -19.85 -13.18 18.92
N LYS A 361 -18.76 -13.95 18.84
CA LYS A 361 -18.76 -15.42 18.85
C LYS A 361 -18.15 -16.03 20.12
N ILE A 362 -17.70 -15.21 21.08
CA ILE A 362 -17.02 -15.67 22.30
C ILE A 362 -17.68 -15.10 23.56
N ASP A 363 -17.36 -15.70 24.71
CA ASP A 363 -17.62 -15.08 26.01
C ASP A 363 -16.49 -14.08 26.25
N GLY A 364 -16.82 -12.80 26.40
CA GLY A 364 -15.82 -11.74 26.52
C GLY A 364 -15.10 -11.70 27.87
N SER A 365 -15.48 -12.53 28.83
CA SER A 365 -14.98 -12.51 30.21
C SER A 365 -13.47 -12.81 30.32
N ASP A 366 -12.90 -13.52 29.35
CA ASP A 366 -11.46 -13.90 29.32
C ASP A 366 -10.64 -13.09 28.29
N ILE A 367 -11.21 -12.04 27.68
CA ILE A 367 -10.47 -11.23 26.69
C ILE A 367 -9.43 -10.38 27.42
N SER A 368 -8.16 -10.76 27.26
CA SER A 368 -7.02 -9.98 27.75
C SER A 368 -6.23 -9.40 26.58
N ILE A 369 -6.78 -8.34 25.97
CA ILE A 369 -6.14 -7.62 24.86
C ILE A 369 -6.05 -6.14 25.24
N PRO A 370 -4.86 -5.51 25.17
CA PRO A 370 -4.67 -4.13 25.65
C PRO A 370 -5.63 -3.10 25.07
N CYS A 371 -6.09 -3.30 23.82
CA CYS A 371 -7.01 -2.39 23.14
C CYS A 371 -8.50 -2.72 23.35
N VAL A 372 -8.86 -3.70 24.20
CA VAL A 372 -10.25 -4.09 24.48
C VAL A 372 -10.52 -3.94 25.96
N LEU A 373 -11.59 -3.20 26.30
CA LEU A 373 -11.99 -2.96 27.69
C LEU A 373 -13.49 -3.24 27.86
N PRO A 374 -13.93 -3.87 28.96
CA PRO A 374 -15.35 -3.93 29.30
C PRO A 374 -15.95 -2.53 29.42
N PHE A 375 -17.15 -2.31 28.90
CA PHE A 375 -17.80 -1.00 28.94
C PHE A 375 -18.02 -0.50 30.38
N GLU A 376 -18.35 -1.40 31.31
CA GLU A 376 -18.58 -1.06 32.72
C GLU A 376 -17.31 -0.55 33.43
N ASP A 377 -16.14 -1.07 33.06
CA ASP A 377 -14.85 -0.66 33.63
C ASP A 377 -14.40 0.70 33.11
N SER A 378 -14.85 1.08 31.91
CA SER A 378 -14.58 2.41 31.34
C SER A 378 -15.29 3.56 32.07
N LEU A 379 -16.30 3.26 32.89
CA LEU A 379 -17.11 4.25 33.61
C LEU A 379 -16.60 4.57 35.02
N LYS A 380 -15.71 3.75 35.61
CA LYS A 380 -15.40 3.82 37.06
C LYS A 380 -14.14 4.58 37.47
N GLU A 381 -13.15 4.72 36.61
CA GLU A 381 -12.01 5.66 36.75
C GLU A 381 -11.09 5.45 35.53
N ILE A 382 -10.37 6.50 35.12
CA ILE A 382 -9.25 6.50 34.14
C ILE A 382 -9.62 6.87 32.70
N ASN A 383 -9.18 8.08 32.32
CA ASN A 383 -8.36 8.37 31.14
C ASN A 383 -8.67 7.52 29.90
N THR A 384 -9.38 8.09 28.94
CA THR A 384 -9.58 7.50 27.61
C THR A 384 -8.24 7.37 26.89
N THR A 385 -7.50 6.28 27.13
CA THR A 385 -6.19 6.00 26.51
C THR A 385 -6.29 5.82 24.99
N PHE A 386 -7.52 5.77 24.43
CA PHE A 386 -7.79 5.67 23.00
C PHE A 386 -8.55 6.91 22.50
N ASP A 387 -7.89 7.74 21.68
CA ASP A 387 -8.50 8.92 21.06
C ASP A 387 -9.69 8.61 20.13
N ARG A 388 -9.80 7.35 19.67
CA ARG A 388 -10.93 6.81 18.89
C ARG A 388 -11.19 5.36 19.27
N TYR A 389 -12.48 5.02 19.39
CA TYR A 389 -12.92 3.66 19.72
C TYR A 389 -14.20 3.28 18.97
N ILE A 390 -14.50 1.98 18.99
CA ILE A 390 -15.81 1.43 18.62
C ILE A 390 -16.37 0.63 19.79
N ILE A 391 -17.69 0.41 19.79
CA ILE A 391 -18.34 -0.50 20.73
C ILE A 391 -18.69 -1.77 19.98
N VAL A 392 -18.37 -2.91 20.59
CA VAL A 392 -18.69 -4.25 20.08
C VAL A 392 -19.34 -5.06 21.19
N THR A 393 -20.10 -6.09 20.81
CA THR A 393 -20.84 -6.92 21.75
C THR A 393 -20.38 -8.37 21.65
N ASP A 394 -20.24 -9.04 22.80
CA ASP A 394 -19.91 -10.46 22.84
C ASP A 394 -21.13 -11.37 22.59
N LYS A 395 -20.96 -12.70 22.66
CA LYS A 395 -22.06 -13.65 22.46
C LYS A 395 -23.16 -13.57 23.52
N LEU A 396 -22.86 -13.00 24.69
CA LEU A 396 -23.77 -12.87 25.84
C LEU A 396 -24.46 -11.50 25.90
N GLY A 397 -24.17 -10.60 24.97
CA GLY A 397 -24.73 -9.25 24.97
C GLY A 397 -23.92 -8.24 25.78
N LYS A 398 -22.73 -8.59 26.30
CA LYS A 398 -21.87 -7.66 27.05
C LYS A 398 -21.13 -6.73 26.09
N GLU A 399 -21.09 -5.45 26.42
CA GLU A 399 -20.45 -4.42 25.61
C GLU A 399 -18.97 -4.24 25.96
N PHE A 400 -18.15 -4.06 24.92
CA PHE A 400 -16.73 -3.82 25.01
C PHE A 400 -16.33 -2.62 24.15
N ILE A 401 -15.40 -1.82 24.66
CA ILE A 401 -14.75 -0.73 23.93
C ILE A 401 -13.50 -1.28 23.24
N VAL A 402 -13.36 -1.02 21.94
CA VAL A 402 -12.17 -1.37 21.16
C VAL A 402 -11.48 -0.10 20.69
N GLY A 403 -10.27 0.16 21.19
CA GLY A 403 -9.42 1.27 20.76
C GLY A 403 -8.89 1.08 19.34
N THR A 404 -9.11 2.07 18.47
CA THR A 404 -8.74 1.99 17.03
C THR A 404 -7.61 2.93 16.63
N SER A 405 -7.22 3.88 17.50
CA SER A 405 -6.09 4.79 17.34
C SER A 405 -4.73 4.11 17.57
N LEU A 406 -4.45 3.08 16.77
CA LEU A 406 -3.20 2.29 16.82
C LEU A 406 -2.45 2.43 15.50
N ASN A 407 -1.13 2.23 15.49
CA ASN A 407 -0.43 2.08 14.20
C ASN A 407 -0.79 0.73 13.54
N PHE A 408 -0.51 0.57 12.25
CA PHE A 408 -0.97 -0.60 11.50
C PHE A 408 -0.45 -1.93 12.07
N THR A 409 0.85 -1.98 12.40
CA THR A 409 1.48 -3.15 13.01
C THR A 409 0.84 -3.54 14.34
N GLN A 410 0.51 -2.56 15.19
CA GLN A 410 -0.20 -2.80 16.46
C GLN A 410 -1.60 -3.37 16.22
N LYS A 411 -2.35 -2.84 15.25
CA LYS A 411 -3.67 -3.38 14.89
C LYS A 411 -3.55 -4.85 14.50
N LEU A 412 -2.62 -5.19 13.60
CA LEU A 412 -2.38 -6.58 13.20
C LEU A 412 -1.99 -7.47 14.40
N ARG A 413 -1.13 -6.99 15.29
CA ARG A 413 -0.74 -7.73 16.50
C ARG A 413 -1.93 -8.07 17.40
N TYR A 414 -2.80 -7.11 17.67
CA TYR A 414 -3.96 -7.36 18.53
C TYR A 414 -5.03 -8.21 17.84
N ILE A 415 -5.16 -8.10 16.52
CA ILE A 415 -5.98 -9.04 15.74
C ILE A 415 -5.45 -10.47 15.88
N PHE A 416 -4.12 -10.65 15.79
CA PHE A 416 -3.49 -11.95 16.02
C PHE A 416 -3.79 -12.48 17.42
N ASP A 417 -3.54 -11.67 18.45
CA ASP A 417 -3.76 -12.06 19.85
C ASP A 417 -5.23 -12.44 20.09
N LEU A 418 -6.17 -11.75 19.44
CA LEU A 418 -7.61 -12.06 19.52
C LEU A 418 -7.98 -13.40 18.86
N LEU A 419 -7.43 -13.68 17.69
CA LEU A 419 -7.69 -14.94 16.98
C LEU A 419 -7.02 -16.11 17.71
N ASP A 420 -5.70 -16.03 17.89
CA ASP A 420 -4.90 -17.14 18.39
C ASP A 420 -5.12 -17.40 19.88
N GLY A 421 -5.39 -16.35 20.67
CA GLY A 421 -5.75 -16.48 22.08
C GLY A 421 -7.07 -17.21 22.31
N ARG A 422 -7.98 -17.20 21.32
CA ARG A 422 -9.25 -17.94 21.38
C ARG A 422 -9.06 -19.41 20.98
N VAL A 423 -8.46 -19.63 19.82
CA VAL A 423 -8.20 -20.97 19.27
C VAL A 423 -6.82 -20.94 18.64
N GLU A 424 -5.92 -21.76 19.20
CA GLU A 424 -4.56 -21.89 18.71
C GLU A 424 -4.55 -22.17 17.20
N LYS A 425 -3.72 -21.44 16.45
CA LYS A 425 -3.57 -21.50 14.99
C LYS A 425 -4.75 -20.96 14.19
N SER A 426 -5.76 -20.34 14.82
CA SER A 426 -6.90 -19.76 14.08
C SER A 426 -6.57 -18.44 13.37
N ALA A 427 -5.40 -17.83 13.62
CA ALA A 427 -4.93 -16.67 12.88
C ALA A 427 -4.93 -16.90 11.34
N GLY A 428 -4.73 -18.13 10.87
CA GLY A 428 -4.77 -18.47 9.44
C GLY A 428 -6.15 -18.32 8.77
N GLN A 429 -7.20 -18.06 9.56
CA GLN A 429 -8.56 -17.81 9.07
C GLN A 429 -8.77 -16.38 8.60
N LEU A 430 -7.90 -15.45 9.00
CA LEU A 430 -7.83 -14.11 8.43
C LEU A 430 -6.84 -14.14 7.26
N ARG A 431 -7.30 -13.71 6.08
CA ARG A 431 -6.46 -13.53 4.89
C ARG A 431 -6.78 -12.21 4.24
N PHE A 432 -5.79 -11.37 4.08
CA PHE A 432 -5.91 -10.12 3.35
C PHE A 432 -5.82 -10.38 1.84
N ILE A 433 -6.59 -9.60 1.09
CA ILE A 433 -6.61 -9.66 -0.37
C ILE A 433 -5.42 -8.89 -0.95
N ASP A 434 -5.03 -7.77 -0.31
CA ASP A 434 -3.83 -7.03 -0.67
C ASP A 434 -2.57 -7.81 -0.28
N SER A 435 -1.63 -7.96 -1.22
CA SER A 435 -0.44 -8.78 -1.03
C SER A 435 0.58 -8.20 -0.05
N GLU A 436 0.68 -6.87 0.05
CA GLU A 436 1.62 -6.21 0.96
C GLU A 436 1.10 -6.34 2.39
N VAL A 437 -0.20 -6.06 2.59
CA VAL A 437 -0.88 -6.29 3.87
C VAL A 437 -0.85 -7.77 4.27
N GLN A 438 -1.08 -8.69 3.33
CA GLN A 438 -1.01 -10.13 3.59
C GLN A 438 0.41 -10.56 3.99
N SER A 439 1.45 -10.00 3.37
CA SER A 439 2.84 -10.27 3.76
C SER A 439 3.12 -9.79 5.17
N ASP A 440 2.67 -8.59 5.54
CA ASP A 440 2.84 -8.06 6.90
C ASP A 440 2.07 -8.88 7.94
N TRP A 441 0.86 -9.35 7.60
CA TRP A 441 0.11 -10.28 8.43
C TRP A 441 0.85 -11.60 8.64
N GLU A 442 1.40 -12.20 7.58
CA GLU A 442 2.19 -13.43 7.65
C GLU A 442 3.46 -13.27 8.48
N LYS A 443 4.15 -12.13 8.37
CA LYS A 443 5.29 -11.80 9.24
C LYS A 443 4.87 -11.81 10.70
N ILE A 444 3.77 -11.15 11.08
CA ILE A 444 3.26 -11.14 12.45
C ILE A 444 2.90 -12.55 12.94
N CYS A 445 2.18 -13.32 12.11
CA CYS A 445 1.86 -14.71 12.42
C CYS A 445 3.11 -15.57 12.62
N SER A 446 4.17 -15.36 11.84
CA SER A 446 5.42 -16.12 11.97
C SER A 446 6.21 -15.75 13.23
N GLN A 447 6.23 -14.47 13.59
CA GLN A 447 6.99 -13.95 14.74
C GLN A 447 6.38 -14.39 16.07
N ARG A 448 5.05 -14.47 16.17
CA ARG A 448 4.35 -14.85 17.40
C ARG A 448 4.12 -16.35 17.57
N LYS A 449 4.43 -17.16 16.55
CA LYS A 449 4.44 -18.63 16.64
C LYS A 449 5.71 -19.20 17.28
N LYS A 450 6.74 -18.36 17.47
CA LYS A 450 7.95 -18.66 18.26
C LYS A 450 7.75 -18.15 19.67
#